data_AF-A0A6N6JD90-F1
#
_entry.id   AF-A0A6N6JD90-F1
#
_cell.length_a   1.000
_cell.length_b   1.000
_cell.length_c   1.000
_cell.angle_alpha   90.00
_cell.angle_beta   90.00
_cell.angle_gamma   90.00
#
_symmetry.space_group_name_H-M   'P 1'
#
loop_
_entity.id
_entity.type
_entity.pdbx_description
1 polymer ?
#
loop_
_entity_poly.entity_id
_entity_poly.type
_entity_poly.pdbx_seq_one_letter_code
_entity_poly.pdbx_strand_id
1 'polypeptide(L)'
;MKPVSILTFCVAAAGLAGCTGSTDPSEAGLFDNIRNINTGEYDRQIAQNEAEAARITRENQARQSSINSLNRQKASNASTISSLRREIAALQSQLSSLRADAGSDAGKLAQINQLENQLVEVRSDANNGASAGIVRAELGRIRSAVRALSS
;
A
#
# COMPACT_ATOMS: atom_id res chain seq x y z
N MET A 1 43.03 25.29 -10.90
CA MET A 1 44.50 25.52 -10.96
C MET A 1 44.94 25.93 -9.57
N LYS A 2 45.86 25.18 -8.94
CA LYS A 2 46.58 25.64 -7.74
C LYS A 2 47.85 26.34 -8.21
N PRO A 3 48.26 27.43 -7.55
CA PRO A 3 49.63 27.43 -7.01
C PRO A 3 49.77 28.20 -5.67
N VAL A 4 50.53 27.67 -4.68
CA VAL A 4 51.88 28.15 -4.21
C VAL A 4 51.73 29.20 -3.06
N SER A 5 52.53 29.35 -2.00
CA SER A 5 53.62 28.67 -1.27
C SER A 5 53.91 29.57 -0.03
N ILE A 6 54.89 29.16 0.81
CA ILE A 6 55.74 29.98 1.71
C ILE A 6 55.15 30.15 3.14
N LEU A 7 55.57 29.34 4.12
CA LEU A 7 56.80 29.44 4.96
C LEU A 7 56.77 30.63 5.95
N THR A 8 57.03 30.32 7.24
CA THR A 8 57.73 31.16 8.26
C THR A 8 56.91 31.60 9.49
N PHE A 9 57.09 30.82 10.57
CA PHE A 9 57.57 31.21 11.92
C PHE A 9 56.88 32.33 12.74
N CYS A 10 56.42 31.97 13.95
CA CYS A 10 56.55 32.68 15.26
C CYS A 10 55.62 31.98 16.29
N VAL A 11 56.13 31.10 17.15
CA VAL A 11 56.66 31.38 18.51
C VAL A 11 55.59 31.80 19.52
N ALA A 12 55.31 30.84 20.41
CA ALA A 12 55.13 30.94 21.86
C ALA A 12 53.88 31.58 22.51
N ALA A 13 53.26 30.73 23.33
CA ALA A 13 52.97 30.90 24.76
C ALA A 13 51.61 31.50 25.20
N ALA A 14 51.13 30.86 26.28
CA ALA A 14 50.04 31.22 27.18
C ALA A 14 48.63 31.16 26.55
N GLY A 15 47.66 30.43 27.08
CA GLY A 15 47.49 29.90 28.41
C GLY A 15 46.01 30.02 28.73
N LEU A 16 45.40 28.88 29.07
CA LEU A 16 44.20 28.73 29.90
C LEU A 16 42.88 29.31 29.36
N ALA A 17 42.02 28.38 28.92
CA ALA A 17 40.68 28.14 29.46
C ALA A 17 39.66 27.94 28.33
N GLY A 18 39.39 26.67 27.98
CA GLY A 18 38.28 26.31 27.11
C GLY A 18 38.50 25.07 26.26
N CYS A 19 38.97 23.95 26.83
CA CYS A 19 38.64 22.63 26.26
C CYS A 19 37.15 22.40 26.59
N THR A 20 36.23 22.65 25.64
CA THR A 20 35.71 21.64 24.72
C THR A 20 35.53 20.31 25.44
N GLY A 21 34.30 20.03 25.89
CA GLY A 21 33.91 18.71 26.39
C GLY A 21 34.22 17.66 25.33
N SER A 22 35.30 16.93 25.53
CA SER A 22 35.66 15.76 24.78
C SER A 22 34.82 14.61 25.33
N THR A 23 33.86 14.14 24.54
CA THR A 23 33.06 12.94 24.85
C THR A 23 33.86 11.69 24.47
N ASP A 24 35.14 11.63 24.87
CA ASP A 24 36.02 10.50 24.66
C ASP A 24 35.94 9.59 25.92
N PRO A 25 35.37 8.39 25.84
CA PRO A 25 35.20 7.49 26.98
C PRO A 25 36.53 6.95 27.52
N SER A 26 37.66 7.22 26.85
CA SER A 26 38.99 6.86 27.32
C SER A 26 39.67 7.92 28.21
N GLU A 27 39.11 9.14 28.29
CA GLU A 27 39.57 10.22 29.18
C GLU A 27 38.64 10.48 30.38
N ALA A 28 37.51 9.77 30.48
CA ALA A 28 36.60 9.86 31.62
C ALA A 28 37.25 9.20 32.86
N GLY A 29 37.73 10.04 33.79
CA GLY A 29 38.36 9.58 35.03
C GLY A 29 37.45 8.66 35.86
N LEU A 30 38.07 7.70 36.56
CA LEU A 30 37.46 6.71 37.46
C LEU A 30 36.32 7.27 38.35
N PHE A 31 36.40 8.54 38.75
CA PHE A 31 35.43 9.21 39.62
C PHE A 31 34.16 9.72 38.91
N ASP A 32 34.19 9.93 37.60
CA ASP A 32 33.01 10.32 36.81
C ASP A 32 32.12 9.09 36.53
N ASN A 33 32.77 7.93 36.35
CA ASN A 33 32.10 6.65 36.20
C ASN A 33 31.38 6.23 37.50
N ILE A 34 31.97 6.50 38.67
CA ILE A 34 31.33 6.23 39.98
C ILE A 34 30.15 7.19 40.26
N ARG A 35 30.24 8.46 39.82
CA ARG A 35 29.10 9.40 39.92
C ARG A 35 27.92 8.96 39.07
N ASN A 36 28.18 8.38 37.89
CA ASN A 36 27.15 7.85 36.99
C ASN A 36 26.47 6.56 37.51
N ILE A 37 27.18 5.75 38.29
CA ILE A 37 26.62 4.56 38.97
C ILE A 37 25.67 4.98 40.12
N ASN A 38 25.92 6.13 40.76
CA ASN A 38 25.11 6.61 41.88
C ASN A 38 23.82 7.37 41.45
N THR A 39 23.73 7.82 40.20
CA THR A 39 22.60 8.62 39.68
C THR A 39 21.48 7.81 39.02
N GLY A 40 21.60 6.48 38.93
CA GLY A 40 20.59 5.61 38.34
C GLY A 40 20.39 5.79 36.82
N GLU A 41 21.37 6.34 36.10
CA GLU A 41 21.28 6.56 34.64
C GLU A 41 21.22 5.25 33.84
N TYR A 42 21.84 4.18 34.34
CA TYR A 42 21.73 2.85 33.73
C TYR A 42 20.31 2.30 33.83
N ASP A 43 19.69 2.39 35.00
CA ASP A 43 18.30 1.97 35.23
C ASP A 43 17.33 2.81 34.37
N ARG A 44 17.61 4.10 34.19
CA ARG A 44 16.84 4.96 33.27
C ARG A 44 16.95 4.52 31.82
N GLN A 45 18.15 4.15 31.35
CA GLN A 45 18.34 3.61 30.01
C GLN A 45 17.62 2.27 29.82
N ILE A 46 17.64 1.38 30.82
CA ILE A 46 16.87 0.13 30.76
C ILE A 46 15.37 0.44 30.65
N ALA A 47 14.83 1.30 31.51
CA ALA A 47 13.41 1.66 31.48
C ALA A 47 13.00 2.30 30.14
N GLN A 48 13.85 3.14 29.55
CA GLN A 48 13.63 3.71 28.21
C GLN A 48 13.65 2.64 27.12
N ASN A 49 14.64 1.74 27.15
CA ASN A 49 14.75 0.65 26.17
C ASN A 49 13.58 -0.34 26.29
N GLU A 50 13.12 -0.66 27.50
CA GLU A 50 11.95 -1.49 27.75
C GLU A 50 10.66 -0.82 27.25
N ALA A 51 10.50 0.48 27.52
CA ALA A 51 9.36 1.25 27.01
C ALA A 51 9.35 1.29 25.47
N GLU A 52 10.52 1.47 24.86
CA GLU A 52 10.68 1.47 23.40
C GLU A 52 10.43 0.08 22.80
N ALA A 53 10.99 -0.99 23.39
CA ALA A 53 10.72 -2.36 22.96
C ALA A 53 9.22 -2.67 23.04
N ALA A 54 8.56 -2.29 24.15
CA ALA A 54 7.13 -2.48 24.32
C ALA A 54 6.32 -1.68 23.28
N ARG A 55 6.76 -0.46 22.91
CA ARG A 55 6.16 0.33 21.84
C ARG A 55 6.29 -0.38 20.49
N ILE A 56 7.49 -0.80 20.13
CA ILE A 56 7.76 -1.54 18.88
C ILE A 56 6.91 -2.81 18.80
N THR A 57 6.80 -3.57 19.89
CA THR A 57 5.95 -4.76 19.95
C THR A 57 4.48 -4.42 19.66
N ARG A 58 3.92 -3.38 20.27
CA ARG A 58 2.54 -2.93 20.01
C ARG A 58 2.35 -2.50 18.55
N GLU A 59 3.29 -1.73 18.00
CA GLU A 59 3.25 -1.29 16.60
C GLU A 59 3.32 -2.47 15.62
N ASN A 60 4.15 -3.48 15.92
CA ASN A 60 4.23 -4.69 15.11
C ASN A 60 2.93 -5.50 15.16
N GLN A 61 2.30 -5.62 16.33
CA GLN A 61 0.99 -6.28 16.48
C GLN A 61 -0.11 -5.54 15.71
N ALA A 62 -0.12 -4.21 15.74
CA ALA A 62 -1.05 -3.39 14.97
C ALA A 62 -0.83 -3.57 13.46
N ARG A 63 0.43 -3.54 13.00
CA ARG A 63 0.78 -3.78 11.60
C ARG A 63 0.37 -5.18 11.13
N GLN A 64 0.60 -6.20 11.94
CA GLN A 64 0.18 -7.58 11.62
C GLN A 64 -1.33 -7.69 11.49
N SER A 65 -2.08 -6.99 12.35
CA SER A 65 -3.54 -6.93 12.28
C SER A 65 -4.03 -6.26 10.99
N SER A 66 -3.39 -5.16 10.59
CA SER A 66 -3.65 -4.47 9.32
C SER A 66 -3.36 -5.34 8.11
N ILE A 67 -2.22 -6.06 8.10
CA ILE A 67 -1.87 -7.02 7.04
C ILE A 67 -2.94 -8.11 6.93
N ASN A 68 -3.37 -8.68 8.06
CA ASN A 68 -4.40 -9.70 8.09
C ASN A 68 -5.74 -9.17 7.52
N SER A 69 -6.11 -7.93 7.86
CA SER A 69 -7.30 -7.27 7.31
C SER A 69 -7.21 -7.08 5.80
N LEU A 70 -6.09 -6.55 5.30
CA LEU A 70 -5.85 -6.34 3.87
C LEU A 70 -5.85 -7.66 3.09
N ASN A 71 -5.28 -8.73 3.65
CA ASN A 71 -5.32 -10.05 3.03
C ASN A 71 -6.74 -10.61 2.89
N ARG A 72 -7.61 -10.41 3.91
CA ARG A 72 -9.03 -10.78 3.82
C ARG A 72 -9.76 -9.95 2.76
N GLN A 73 -9.50 -8.64 2.70
CA GLN A 73 -10.08 -7.77 1.68
C GLN A 73 -9.64 -8.19 0.27
N LYS A 74 -8.36 -8.51 0.08
CA LYS A 74 -7.84 -9.02 -1.19
C LYS A 74 -8.54 -10.32 -1.62
N ALA A 75 -8.71 -11.27 -0.69
CA ALA A 75 -9.42 -12.51 -0.96
C ALA A 75 -10.89 -12.25 -1.36
N SER A 76 -11.59 -11.39 -0.62
CA SER A 76 -12.97 -10.98 -0.93
C SER A 76 -13.09 -10.32 -2.31
N ASN A 77 -12.15 -9.43 -2.65
CA ASN A 77 -12.10 -8.77 -3.95
C ASN A 77 -11.85 -9.77 -5.09
N ALA A 78 -10.94 -10.73 -4.89
CA ALA A 78 -10.69 -11.80 -5.86
C ALA A 78 -11.94 -12.66 -6.10
N SER A 79 -12.66 -13.04 -5.03
CA SER A 79 -13.95 -13.75 -5.14
C SER A 79 -14.99 -12.91 -5.89
N THR A 80 -15.05 -11.61 -5.63
CA THR A 80 -15.97 -10.68 -6.32
C THR A 80 -15.66 -10.61 -7.81
N ILE A 81 -14.39 -10.41 -8.19
CA ILE A 81 -13.96 -10.38 -9.60
C ILE A 81 -14.29 -11.70 -10.30
N SER A 82 -14.04 -12.83 -9.63
CA SER A 82 -14.38 -14.15 -10.14
C SER A 82 -15.88 -14.31 -10.40
N SER A 83 -16.73 -13.79 -9.50
CA SER A 83 -18.19 -13.78 -9.70
C SER A 83 -18.61 -12.93 -10.88
N LEU A 84 -18.09 -11.70 -10.99
CA LEU A 84 -18.41 -10.78 -12.08
C LEU A 84 -18.02 -11.38 -13.44
N ARG A 85 -16.86 -12.05 -13.52
CA ARG A 85 -16.43 -12.76 -14.73
C ARG A 85 -17.39 -13.87 -15.14
N ARG A 86 -17.91 -14.65 -14.18
CA ARG A 86 -18.93 -15.67 -14.46
C ARG A 86 -20.23 -15.04 -14.95
N GLU A 87 -20.67 -13.95 -14.35
CA GLU A 87 -21.88 -13.24 -14.77
C GLU A 87 -21.76 -12.67 -16.19
N ILE A 88 -20.61 -12.08 -16.52
CA ILE A 88 -20.29 -11.60 -17.88
C ILE A 88 -20.34 -12.76 -18.88
N ALA A 89 -19.68 -13.89 -18.57
CA ALA A 89 -19.68 -15.06 -19.44
C ALA A 89 -21.09 -15.63 -19.66
N ALA A 90 -21.92 -15.66 -18.61
CA ALA A 90 -23.31 -16.12 -18.72
C ALA A 90 -24.14 -15.18 -19.62
N LEU A 91 -24.01 -13.86 -19.48
CA LEU A 91 -24.68 -12.90 -20.36
C LEU A 91 -24.21 -13.00 -21.80
N GLN A 92 -22.91 -13.22 -22.01
CA GLN A 92 -22.35 -13.42 -23.36
C GLN A 92 -22.95 -14.67 -24.02
N SER A 93 -23.11 -15.76 -23.27
CA SER A 93 -23.80 -16.96 -23.76
C SER A 93 -25.27 -16.68 -24.09
N GLN A 94 -25.98 -15.93 -23.25
CA GLN A 94 -27.40 -15.59 -23.50
C GLN A 94 -27.56 -14.73 -24.76
N LEU A 95 -26.70 -13.74 -24.95
CA LEU A 95 -26.69 -12.92 -26.17
C LEU A 95 -26.40 -13.76 -27.42
N SER A 96 -25.45 -14.70 -27.34
CA SER A 96 -25.15 -15.59 -28.46
C SER A 96 -26.33 -16.51 -28.80
N SER A 97 -27.05 -17.03 -27.81
CA SER A 97 -28.27 -17.81 -28.04
C SER A 97 -29.36 -16.95 -28.67
N LEU A 98 -29.58 -15.76 -28.12
CA LEU A 98 -30.57 -14.81 -28.63
C LEU A 98 -30.27 -14.38 -30.07
N ARG A 99 -28.99 -14.27 -30.42
CA ARG A 99 -28.55 -14.00 -31.79
C ARG A 99 -28.91 -15.13 -32.75
N ALA A 100 -28.73 -16.37 -32.32
CA ALA A 100 -29.13 -17.53 -33.10
C ALA A 100 -30.66 -17.57 -33.29
N ASP A 101 -31.41 -17.26 -32.23
CA ASP A 101 -32.88 -17.23 -32.24
C ASP A 101 -33.46 -16.07 -33.06
N ALA A 102 -32.75 -14.94 -33.13
CA ALA A 102 -33.16 -13.77 -33.91
C ALA A 102 -33.19 -14.03 -35.44
N GLY A 103 -32.49 -15.05 -35.93
CA GLY A 103 -32.48 -15.40 -37.35
C GLY A 103 -32.07 -14.21 -38.24
N SER A 104 -32.99 -13.75 -39.10
CA SER A 104 -32.79 -12.61 -40.01
C SER A 104 -33.50 -11.32 -39.56
N ASP A 105 -34.02 -11.26 -38.34
CA ASP A 105 -34.62 -10.04 -37.79
C ASP A 105 -33.54 -8.96 -37.57
N ALA A 106 -33.43 -8.04 -38.53
CA ALA A 106 -32.44 -6.97 -38.50
C ALA A 106 -32.59 -6.04 -37.28
N GLY A 107 -33.82 -5.82 -36.79
CA GLY A 107 -34.08 -4.98 -35.63
C GLY A 107 -33.57 -5.63 -34.34
N LYS A 108 -33.86 -6.92 -34.14
CA LYS A 108 -33.34 -7.69 -33.00
C LYS A 108 -31.82 -7.81 -33.07
N LEU A 109 -31.27 -8.14 -34.24
CA LEU A 109 -29.82 -8.24 -34.42
C LEU A 109 -29.09 -6.93 -34.11
N ALA A 110 -29.65 -5.78 -34.49
CA ALA A 110 -29.09 -4.48 -34.14
C ALA A 110 -29.05 -4.25 -32.62
N GLN A 111 -30.13 -4.59 -31.90
CA GLN A 111 -30.18 -4.48 -30.45
C GLN A 111 -29.18 -5.43 -29.76
N ILE A 112 -29.05 -6.67 -30.25
CA ILE A 112 -28.08 -7.63 -29.74
C ILE A 112 -26.66 -7.10 -29.90
N ASN A 113 -26.30 -6.57 -31.07
CA ASN A 113 -24.98 -5.97 -31.30
C ASN A 113 -24.68 -4.83 -30.30
N GLN A 114 -25.68 -3.99 -29.98
CA GLN A 114 -25.51 -2.93 -29.00
C GLN A 114 -25.24 -3.49 -27.59
N LEU A 115 -25.99 -4.51 -27.18
CA LEU A 115 -25.80 -5.17 -25.89
C LEU A 115 -24.45 -5.91 -25.80
N GLU A 116 -23.98 -6.51 -26.90
CA GLU A 116 -22.66 -7.13 -26.99
C GLU A 116 -21.55 -6.08 -26.79
N ASN A 117 -21.66 -4.91 -27.42
CA ASN A 117 -20.69 -3.81 -27.25
C ASN A 117 -20.67 -3.30 -25.80
N GLN A 118 -21.84 -3.07 -25.20
CA GLN A 118 -21.94 -2.68 -23.79
C GLN A 118 -21.31 -3.74 -22.87
N LEU A 119 -21.53 -5.02 -23.15
CA LEU A 119 -20.94 -6.10 -22.36
C LEU A 119 -19.41 -6.15 -22.49
N VAL A 120 -18.85 -5.79 -23.66
CA VAL A 120 -17.40 -5.65 -23.87
C VAL A 120 -16.85 -4.51 -23.02
N GLU A 121 -17.52 -3.36 -22.97
CA GLU A 121 -17.13 -2.22 -22.12
C GLU A 121 -17.15 -2.61 -20.64
N VAL A 122 -18.23 -3.21 -20.17
CA VAL A 122 -18.36 -3.68 -18.78
C VAL A 122 -17.30 -4.73 -18.44
N ARG A 123 -16.93 -5.59 -19.39
CA ARG A 123 -15.83 -6.55 -19.22
C ARG A 123 -14.48 -5.84 -19.11
N SER A 124 -14.26 -4.77 -19.88
CA SER A 124 -13.06 -3.94 -19.77
C SER A 124 -12.98 -3.30 -18.39
N ASP A 125 -14.05 -2.67 -17.92
CA ASP A 125 -14.15 -2.05 -16.60
C ASP A 125 -13.87 -3.04 -15.46
N ALA A 126 -14.45 -4.25 -15.54
CA ALA A 126 -14.21 -5.30 -14.56
C ALA A 126 -12.74 -5.75 -14.53
N ASN A 127 -12.04 -5.75 -15.67
CA ASN A 127 -10.61 -6.11 -15.74
C ASN A 127 -9.68 -4.97 -15.32
N ASN A 128 -10.10 -3.72 -15.51
CA ASN A 128 -9.35 -2.52 -15.15
C ASN A 128 -9.55 -2.10 -13.68
N GLY A 129 -10.32 -2.87 -12.91
CA GLY A 129 -10.52 -2.63 -11.48
C GLY A 129 -11.55 -1.56 -11.17
N ALA A 130 -12.52 -1.33 -12.07
CA ALA A 130 -13.67 -0.50 -11.76
C ALA A 130 -14.41 -1.02 -10.52
N SER A 131 -15.13 -0.13 -9.83
CA SER A 131 -15.84 -0.52 -8.61
C SER A 131 -16.87 -1.61 -8.90
N ALA A 132 -16.89 -2.65 -8.05
CA ALA A 132 -17.82 -3.78 -8.22
C ALA A 132 -19.30 -3.34 -8.21
N GLY A 133 -19.63 -2.25 -7.50
CA GLY A 133 -20.98 -1.69 -7.50
C GLY A 133 -21.41 -1.18 -8.88
N ILE A 134 -20.53 -0.45 -9.57
CA ILE A 134 -20.79 0.05 -10.93
C ILE A 134 -20.94 -1.11 -11.91
N VAL A 135 -19.99 -2.04 -11.91
CA VAL A 135 -20.03 -3.22 -12.80
C VAL A 135 -21.33 -4.02 -12.59
N ARG A 136 -21.77 -4.24 -11.35
CA ARG A 136 -23.03 -4.93 -11.06
C ARG A 136 -24.26 -4.16 -11.56
N ALA A 137 -24.25 -2.84 -11.42
CA ALA A 137 -25.35 -2.01 -11.92
C ALA A 137 -25.49 -2.14 -13.44
N GLU A 138 -24.38 -2.05 -14.18
CA GLU A 138 -24.39 -2.21 -15.64
C GLU A 138 -24.81 -3.62 -16.07
N LEU A 139 -24.26 -4.67 -15.43
CA LEU A 139 -24.69 -6.05 -15.70
C LEU A 139 -26.19 -6.24 -15.42
N GLY A 140 -26.73 -5.57 -14.40
CA GLY A 140 -28.17 -5.56 -14.10
C GLY A 140 -29.01 -4.96 -15.24
N ARG A 141 -28.57 -3.82 -15.79
CA ARG A 141 -29.23 -3.16 -16.93
C ARG A 141 -29.18 -4.03 -18.19
N ILE A 142 -28.01 -4.56 -18.53
CA ILE A 142 -27.84 -5.46 -19.68
C ILE A 142 -28.74 -6.69 -19.50
N ARG A 143 -28.77 -7.30 -18.31
CA ARG A 143 -29.62 -8.46 -18.02
C ARG A 143 -31.11 -8.14 -18.18
N SER A 144 -31.57 -6.96 -17.76
CA SER A 144 -32.96 -6.55 -18.00
C SER A 144 -33.28 -6.38 -19.48
N ALA A 145 -32.36 -5.80 -20.25
CA ALA A 145 -32.52 -5.63 -21.70
C ALA A 145 -32.54 -6.98 -22.44
N VAL A 146 -31.64 -7.90 -22.08
CA VAL A 146 -31.62 -9.27 -22.63
C VAL A 146 -32.96 -9.97 -22.38
N ARG A 147 -33.51 -9.88 -21.17
CA ARG A 147 -34.82 -10.47 -20.85
C ARG A 147 -35.95 -9.87 -21.67
N ALA A 148 -35.96 -8.54 -21.82
CA ALA A 148 -36.96 -7.84 -22.62
C ALA A 148 -36.90 -8.22 -24.12
N LEU A 149 -35.71 -8.58 -24.62
CA LEU A 149 -35.54 -9.01 -26.00
C LEU A 149 -35.87 -10.49 -26.22
N SER A 150 -35.80 -11.29 -25.15
CA SER A 150 -36.16 -12.72 -25.15
C SER A 150 -37.65 -13.01 -24.93
N SER A 151 -38.41 -12.03 -24.43
CA SER A 151 -39.87 -12.11 -24.27
C SER A 151 -40.59 -11.77 -25.56
#